data_AF-A0A7W2SPU1-F1
#
_entry.id   AF-A0A7W2SPU1-F1
#
_cell.length_a   1.000
_cell.length_b   1.000
_cell.length_c   1.000
_cell.angle_alpha   90.00
_cell.angle_beta   90.00
_cell.angle_gamma   90.00
#
_symmetry.space_group_name_H-M   'P 1'
#
loop_
_entity.id
_entity.type
_entity.pdbx_description
1 polymer ?
#
loop_
_entity_poly.entity_id
_entity_poly.type
_entity_poly.pdbx_seq_one_letter_code
_entity_poly.pdbx_strand_id
1 'polypeptide(L)'
;MIMFPEYIVIHTAAFTGRDCDRDMIDQWHKTLNWSGIGYHFVILSNKHSSKSDGTIENGRPTNKIGAHTLGLHDRSLGVFVLGMVIKRFYTGAV
;
A
#
# COMPACT_ATOMS: atom_id res chain seq x y z
N MET A 1 7.19 -18.41 8.46
CA MET A 1 7.24 -17.55 9.65
C MET A 1 5.90 -16.85 9.81
N ILE A 2 5.35 -16.80 11.03
CA ILE A 2 4.21 -15.97 11.40
C ILE A 2 4.77 -14.64 11.93
N MET A 3 4.21 -13.51 11.50
CA MET A 3 4.63 -12.16 11.93
C MET A 3 3.73 -11.63 13.05
N PHE A 4 4.33 -10.97 14.05
CA PHE A 4 3.65 -10.16 15.05
C PHE A 4 4.11 -8.71 14.90
N PRO A 5 3.27 -7.80 14.37
CA PRO A 5 3.70 -6.44 14.05
C PRO A 5 3.76 -5.54 15.28
N GLU A 6 4.85 -4.79 15.39
CA GLU A 6 5.10 -3.75 16.42
C GLU A 6 4.91 -2.33 15.84
N TYR A 7 5.14 -2.18 14.54
CA TYR A 7 5.11 -0.89 13.84
C TYR A 7 4.10 -0.88 12.69
N ILE A 8 3.70 0.33 12.32
CA ILE A 8 3.03 0.60 11.04
C ILE A 8 3.98 1.47 10.22
N VAL A 9 4.25 1.07 8.97
CA VAL A 9 5.06 1.86 8.04
C VAL A 9 4.17 2.35 6.91
N ILE A 10 4.08 3.66 6.75
CA ILE A 10 3.26 4.31 5.73
C ILE A 10 4.14 4.69 4.53
N HIS A 11 3.73 4.25 3.34
CA HIS A 11 4.40 4.51 2.06
C HIS A 11 3.50 5.21 1.08
N THR A 12 4.11 5.90 0.11
CA THR A 12 3.46 6.42 -1.08
C THR A 12 4.41 6.28 -2.27
N ALA A 13 3.88 6.13 -3.49
CA ALA A 13 4.70 6.02 -4.71
C ALA A 13 4.85 7.33 -5.47
N ALA A 14 4.28 8.44 -4.98
CA ALA A 14 4.13 9.67 -5.76
C ALA A 14 3.51 9.42 -7.16
N PHE A 15 2.69 8.38 -7.28
CA PHE A 15 2.07 7.99 -8.54
C PHE A 15 0.96 8.98 -8.90
N THR A 16 1.00 9.50 -10.13
CA THR A 16 0.10 10.56 -10.59
C THR A 16 -1.01 10.07 -11.53
N GLY A 17 -0.94 8.81 -11.98
CA GLY A 17 -1.93 8.20 -12.87
C GLY A 17 -3.29 7.94 -12.21
N ARG A 18 -4.16 7.27 -12.96
CA ARG A 18 -5.53 6.90 -12.55
C ARG A 18 -5.65 5.38 -12.42
N ASP A 19 -6.73 4.94 -11.77
CA ASP A 19 -7.11 3.51 -11.70
C ASP A 19 -6.01 2.60 -11.14
N CYS A 20 -5.10 3.16 -10.34
CA CYS A 20 -4.12 2.35 -9.63
C CYS A 20 -4.79 1.74 -8.41
N ASP A 21 -4.68 0.44 -8.31
CA ASP A 21 -5.25 -0.36 -7.23
C ASP A 21 -4.27 -1.46 -6.81
N ARG A 22 -4.67 -2.27 -5.83
CA ARG A 22 -3.86 -3.35 -5.29
C ARG A 22 -3.42 -4.34 -6.37
N ASP A 23 -4.23 -4.63 -7.37
CA ASP A 23 -3.86 -5.56 -8.45
C ASP A 23 -2.84 -4.95 -9.40
N MET A 24 -2.97 -3.66 -9.76
CA MET A 24 -1.94 -2.96 -10.53
C MET A 24 -0.59 -2.95 -9.79
N ILE A 25 -0.62 -2.67 -8.48
CA ILE A 25 0.59 -2.66 -7.63
C ILE A 25 1.17 -4.07 -7.49
N ASP A 26 0.35 -5.10 -7.40
CA ASP A 26 0.79 -6.50 -7.36
C ASP A 26 1.54 -6.88 -8.64
N GLN A 27 1.00 -6.49 -9.80
CA GLN A 27 1.67 -6.73 -11.09
C GLN A 27 3.02 -6.00 -11.18
N TRP A 28 3.08 -4.73 -10.77
CA TRP A 28 4.36 -3.99 -10.75
C TRP A 28 5.41 -4.64 -9.84
N HIS A 29 5.03 -5.15 -8.67
CA HIS A 29 6.00 -5.85 -7.83
C HIS A 29 6.41 -7.20 -8.43
N LYS A 30 5.50 -7.91 -9.10
CA LYS A 30 5.82 -9.16 -9.81
C LYS A 30 6.79 -8.95 -10.97
N THR A 31 6.70 -7.83 -11.71
CA THR A 31 7.69 -7.51 -12.77
C THR A 31 9.08 -7.24 -12.20
N LEU A 32 9.17 -6.87 -10.91
CA LEU A 32 10.42 -6.74 -10.15
C LEU A 32 10.86 -8.05 -9.47
N ASN A 33 10.26 -9.19 -9.86
CA ASN A 33 10.53 -10.52 -9.35
C ASN A 33 10.18 -10.71 -7.85
N TRP A 34 9.24 -9.91 -7.32
CA TRP A 34 8.68 -10.15 -5.99
C TRP A 34 7.57 -11.19 -6.09
N SER A 35 7.23 -11.85 -4.98
CA SER A 35 6.13 -12.83 -4.97
C SER A 35 4.73 -12.22 -5.09
N GLY A 36 4.64 -10.89 -5.19
CA GLY A 36 3.40 -10.11 -5.22
C GLY A 36 3.55 -8.79 -4.48
N ILE A 37 2.44 -8.08 -4.31
CA ILE A 37 2.37 -6.79 -3.62
C ILE A 37 3.16 -6.79 -2.30
N GLY A 38 4.01 -5.78 -2.08
CA GLY A 38 4.84 -5.70 -0.87
C GLY A 38 4.13 -5.22 0.39
N TYR A 39 2.93 -4.67 0.26
CA TYR A 39 2.15 -4.02 1.33
C TYR A 39 1.04 -4.93 1.87
N HIS A 40 0.62 -4.67 3.11
CA HIS A 40 -0.53 -5.35 3.73
C HIS A 40 -1.84 -4.65 3.38
N PHE A 41 -1.81 -3.33 3.27
CA PHE A 41 -2.98 -2.52 2.93
C PHE A 41 -2.64 -1.49 1.86
N VAL A 42 -3.60 -1.23 0.98
CA VAL A 42 -3.58 -0.17 -0.03
C VAL A 42 -4.80 0.72 0.21
N ILE A 43 -4.57 2.02 0.40
CA ILE A 43 -5.63 3.03 0.49
C ILE A 43 -5.69 3.77 -0.84
N LEU A 44 -6.82 3.64 -1.53
CA LEU A 44 -7.03 4.25 -2.85
C LEU A 44 -7.32 5.75 -2.75
N SER A 45 -6.99 6.46 -3.82
CA SER A 45 -7.32 7.87 -4.00
C SER A 45 -8.62 8.03 -4.80
N ASN A 46 -9.15 9.25 -4.80
CA ASN A 46 -10.27 9.68 -5.65
C ASN A 46 -10.03 9.58 -7.19
N LYS A 47 -8.88 9.08 -7.65
CA LYS A 47 -8.55 8.92 -9.08
C LYS A 47 -8.94 7.57 -9.66
N HIS A 48 -9.57 6.70 -8.89
CA HIS A 48 -10.09 5.42 -9.38
C HIS A 48 -11.49 5.64 -9.98
N SER A 49 -11.71 5.19 -11.21
CA SER A 49 -12.95 5.37 -11.98
C SER A 49 -14.12 4.56 -11.44
N SER A 50 -13.85 3.40 -10.84
CA SER A 50 -14.88 2.48 -10.34
C SER A 50 -14.86 2.25 -8.82
N LYS A 51 -13.93 2.86 -8.08
CA LYS A 51 -13.77 2.65 -6.63
C LYS A 51 -13.75 4.01 -5.94
N SER A 52 -14.38 4.08 -4.76
CA SER A 52 -14.46 5.32 -3.98
C SER A 52 -13.11 5.75 -3.42
N ASP A 53 -12.96 7.05 -3.19
CA ASP A 53 -11.84 7.61 -2.43
C ASP A 53 -11.74 6.97 -1.02
N GLY A 54 -10.53 6.68 -0.57
CA GLY A 54 -10.28 6.04 0.72
C GLY A 54 -10.62 4.55 0.81
N THR A 55 -11.02 3.90 -0.31
CA THR A 55 -11.23 2.45 -0.33
C THR A 55 -9.97 1.72 0.13
N ILE A 56 -10.12 0.81 1.09
CA ILE A 56 -9.03 -0.02 1.61
C ILE A 56 -9.05 -1.38 0.90
N GLU A 57 -7.93 -1.75 0.32
CA GLU A 57 -7.73 -3.04 -0.32
C GLU A 57 -6.65 -3.86 0.40
N ASN A 58 -6.93 -5.15 0.59
CA ASN A 58 -6.03 -6.07 1.26
C ASN A 58 -4.95 -6.58 0.30
N GLY A 59 -3.70 -6.36 0.66
CA GLY A 59 -2.53 -6.93 0.01
C GLY A 59 -2.13 -8.25 0.69
N ARG A 60 -0.93 -8.28 1.28
CA ARG A 60 -0.45 -9.46 2.02
C ARG A 60 -1.23 -9.69 3.31
N PRO A 61 -1.44 -10.96 3.72
CA PRO A 61 -1.99 -11.28 5.03
C PRO A 61 -1.16 -10.64 6.16
N THR A 62 -1.83 -10.08 7.17
CA THR A 62 -1.18 -9.38 8.30
C THR A 62 -0.30 -10.26 9.18
N ASN A 63 -0.43 -11.59 9.06
CA ASN A 63 0.39 -12.58 9.74
C ASN A 63 1.57 -13.08 8.87
N LYS A 64 1.78 -12.51 7.68
CA LYS A 64 2.88 -12.83 6.76
C LYS A 64 3.81 -11.64 6.64
N ILE A 65 5.10 -11.93 6.44
CA ILE A 65 6.13 -10.92 6.25
C ILE A 65 5.92 -10.17 4.92
N GLY A 66 5.97 -8.84 4.99
CA GLY A 66 5.86 -7.93 3.84
C GLY A 66 7.18 -7.75 3.08
N ALA A 67 7.19 -6.89 2.05
CA ALA A 67 8.40 -6.51 1.31
C ALA A 67 8.57 -4.98 1.20
N HIS A 68 7.86 -4.21 2.03
CA HIS A 68 7.74 -2.76 1.91
C HIS A 68 8.89 -1.97 2.56
N THR A 69 9.63 -2.55 3.51
CA THR A 69 10.70 -1.85 4.24
C THR A 69 11.79 -2.80 4.71
N LEU A 70 12.95 -2.76 4.07
CA LEU A 70 14.10 -3.55 4.50
C LEU A 70 14.45 -3.25 5.97
N GLY A 71 14.68 -4.30 6.77
CA GLY A 71 15.01 -4.19 8.20
C GLY A 71 13.83 -3.96 9.17
N LEU A 72 12.62 -3.71 8.65
CA LEU A 72 11.41 -3.57 9.48
C LEU A 72 10.21 -4.43 9.01
N HIS A 73 10.22 -4.91 7.77
CA HIS A 73 9.13 -5.68 7.14
C HIS A 73 8.73 -6.98 7.87
N ASP A 74 9.57 -7.48 8.77
CA ASP A 74 9.36 -8.69 9.58
C ASP A 74 8.68 -8.42 10.93
N ARG A 75 8.47 -7.16 11.29
CA ARG A 75 7.81 -6.70 12.52
C ARG A 75 6.92 -5.49 12.31
N SER A 76 6.44 -5.27 11.09
CA SER A 76 5.59 -4.12 10.79
C SER A 76 4.56 -4.36 9.71
N LEU A 77 3.46 -3.60 9.79
CA LEU A 77 2.44 -3.53 8.76
C LEU A 77 2.74 -2.38 7.80
N GLY A 78 3.12 -2.71 6.57
CA GLY A 78 3.16 -1.76 5.45
C GLY A 78 1.77 -1.34 4.97
N VAL A 79 1.48 -0.04 5.05
CA VAL A 79 0.29 0.61 4.48
C VAL A 79 0.74 1.50 3.33
N PHE A 80 0.23 1.25 2.14
CA PHE A 80 0.46 2.10 0.98
C PHE A 80 -0.70 3.05 0.77
N VAL A 81 -0.43 4.35 0.66
CA VAL A 81 -1.44 5.37 0.36
C VAL A 81 -1.19 5.92 -1.03
N LEU A 82 -2.19 5.76 -1.90
CA LEU A 82 -2.11 6.20 -3.28
C LEU A 82 -2.20 7.74 -3.35
N GLY A 83 -1.22 8.38 -3.99
CA GLY A 83 -1.20 9.82 -4.19
C GLY A 83 0.19 10.42 -4.03
N MET A 84 0.24 11.73 -3.75
CA MET A 84 1.47 12.47 -3.45
C MET A 84 1.38 13.06 -2.04
N VAL A 85 2.48 13.03 -1.29
CA VAL A 85 2.61 13.77 -0.03
C VAL A 85 3.27 15.10 -0.32
N ILE A 86 2.50 16.07 -0.81
CA ILE A 86 2.94 17.46 -0.95
C ILE A 86 2.17 18.34 0.05
N LYS A 87 2.73 18.44 1.26
CA LYS A 87 2.52 19.46 2.31
C LYS A 87 1.09 19.82 2.77
N ARG A 88 0.01 19.27 2.22
CA ARG A 88 -1.33 19.43 2.82
C ARG A 88 -2.33 18.43 2.23
N PHE A 89 -3.01 17.76 3.16
CA PHE A 89 -4.19 16.91 3.00
C PHE A 89 -3.96 15.52 2.38
N TYR A 90 -3.88 14.51 3.25
CA TYR A 90 -4.73 13.35 3.02
C TYR A 90 -6.17 13.83 3.19
N THR A 91 -7.04 13.30 2.34
CA THR A 91 -8.44 13.66 2.11
C THR A 91 -9.13 14.12 3.39
N GLY A 92 -9.83 15.25 3.30
CA GLY A 92 -10.50 15.86 4.45
C GLY A 92 -11.41 14.84 5.12
N ALA A 93 -11.12 14.52 6.37
CA ALA A 93 -12.13 13.99 7.28
C ALA A 93 -13.24 15.03 7.37
N VAL A 94 -14.44 14.67 6.92
CA VAL A 94 -15.68 15.35 7.32
C VAL A 94 -16.04 14.95 8.74
#